data_AF-A0A924CEU2-F1
#
_entry.id   AF-A0A924CEU2-F1
#
_cell.length_a   1.000
_cell.length_b   1.000
_cell.length_c   1.000
_cell.angle_alpha   90.00
_cell.angle_beta   90.00
_cell.angle_gamma   90.00
#
_symmetry.space_group_name_H-M   'P 1'
#
loop_
_entity.id
_entity.type
_entity.pdbx_description
1 polymer ?
#
loop_
_entity_poly.entity_id
_entity_poly.type
_entity_poly.pdbx_seq_one_letter_code
_entity_poly.pdbx_strand_id
1 'polypeptide(L)' 'MSYIASIYARQILDSRGNPTIEVDVLTENEKLGRAA' A
#
# COMPACT_ATOMS: atom_id res chain seq x y z
N MET A 1 -17.44 -10.67 -0.06
CA MET A 1 -16.65 -10.25 -1.24
C MET A 1 -15.42 -9.50 -0.79
N SER A 2 -14.31 -9.52 -1.53
CA SER A 2 -13.06 -8.80 -1.22
C SER A 2 -12.95 -7.49 -2.00
N TYR A 3 -13.97 -6.64 -1.96
CA TYR A 3 -13.93 -5.34 -2.63
C TYR A 3 -12.95 -4.39 -1.94
N ILE A 4 -12.35 -3.51 -2.74
CA ILE A 4 -11.41 -2.49 -2.27
C ILE A 4 -12.21 -1.32 -1.73
N ALA A 5 -11.94 -0.94 -0.47
CA ALA A 5 -12.55 0.22 0.19
C ALA A 5 -11.70 1.49 0.00
N SER A 6 -10.38 1.39 0.12
CA SER A 6 -9.47 2.53 -0.10
C SER A 6 -8.06 2.09 -0.46
N ILE A 7 -7.34 3.01 -1.12
CA ILE A 7 -5.94 2.85 -1.52
C ILE A 7 -5.19 4.12 -1.08
N TYR A 8 -4.08 3.96 -0.38
CA TYR A 8 -3.20 5.05 0.01
C TYR A 8 -1.77 4.76 -0.41
N ALA A 9 -1.15 5.71 -1.12
CA ALA A 9 0.24 5.61 -1.57
C ALA A 9 1.13 6.64 -0.87
N ARG A 10 2.37 6.25 -0.59
CA ARG A 10 3.41 7.12 -0.04
C ARG A 10 4.76 6.85 -0.71
N GLN A 11 5.61 7.87 -0.74
CA GLN A 11 7.00 7.69 -1.15
C GLN A 11 7.83 7.17 0.04
N ILE A 12 8.68 6.18 -0.22
CA ILE A 12 9.69 5.65 0.70
C ILE A 12 11.04 5.56 -0.03
N LEU A 13 12.09 5.05 0.63
CA LEU A 13 13.39 4.78 0.02
C LEU A 13 13.63 3.26 -0.09
N ASP A 14 14.18 2.80 -1.21
CA ASP A 14 14.65 1.42 -1.39
C ASP A 14 15.99 1.19 -0.67
N SER A 15 16.49 -0.05 -0.70
CA SER A 15 17.78 -0.41 -0.08
C SER A 15 19.00 0.26 -0.71
N ARG A 16 18.85 0.90 -1.87
CA ARG A 16 19.88 1.68 -2.58
C ARG A 16 19.72 3.20 -2.34
N GLY A 17 18.76 3.61 -1.52
CA GLY A 17 18.47 5.01 -1.22
C GLY A 17 17.69 5.74 -2.30
N ASN A 18 17.12 5.03 -3.28
CA ASN A 18 16.31 5.63 -4.33
C ASN A 18 14.85 5.74 -3.88
N PRO A 19 14.14 6.84 -4.19
CA PRO A 19 12.70 6.92 -3.98
C PRO A 19 11.94 5.78 -4.67
N THR A 20 11.07 5.10 -3.93
CA THR A 20 10.09 4.12 -4.44
C THR A 20 8.72 4.36 -3.79
N ILE A 21 7.68 3.66 -4.27
CA ILE A 21 6.30 3.80 -3.78
C ILE A 21 5.97 2.63 -2.85
N GLU A 22 5.36 2.93 -1.72
CA GLU A 22 4.66 1.95 -0.88
C GLU A 22 3.15 2.22 -0.92
N VAL A 23 2.36 1.16 -1.04
CA VAL A 23 0.90 1.23 -1.15
C VAL A 23 0.23 0.39 -0.06
N ASP A 24 -0.73 1.01 0.62
CA ASP A 24 -1.68 0.36 1.51
C ASP A 24 -3.03 0.17 0.78
N VAL A 25 -3.60 -1.04 0.84
CA VAL A 25 -4.92 -1.37 0.30
C VAL A 25 -5.80 -1.87 1.44
N LEU A 26 -6.90 -1.16 1.70
CA LEU A 26 -7.94 -1.57 2.65
C LEU A 26 -9.11 -2.17 1.89
N THR A 27 -9.55 -3.36 2.28
CA THR A 27 -10.77 -3.98 1.76
C THR A 27 -11.97 -3.64 2.64
N GLU A 28 -13.19 -3.79 2.09
CA GLU A 28 -14.44 -3.60 2.86
C GLU A 28 -14.59 -4.57 4.04
N ASN A 29 -13.85 -5.70 4.04
CA ASN A 29 -13.81 -6.64 5.16
C ASN A 29 -12.69 -6.29 6.17
N GLU A 30 -12.22 -5.04 6.17
CA GLU A 30 -11.20 -4.51 7.08
C GLU A 30 -9.85 -5.25 7.00
N LYS A 31 -9.56 -5.93 5.88
CA LYS A 31 -8.22 -6.47 5.61
C LYS A 31 -7.33 -5.40 5.01
N LEU A 32 -6.15 -5.22 5.60
CA LEU A 32 -5.09 -4.32 5.15
C LEU A 32 -3.96 -5.12 4.49
N GLY A 33 -3.63 -4.79 3.24
CA GLY A 33 -2.43 -5.26 2.54
C GLY A 33 -1.47 -4.09 2.30
N ARG A 34 -0.16 -4.35 2.38
CA ARG A 34 0.90 -3.36 2.13
C ARG A 34 1.98 -3.96 1.23
N ALA A 35 2.45 -3.19 0.24
CA ALA A 35 3.55 -3.58 -0.64
C ALA A 35 4.42 -2.37 -1.02
N ALA A 36 5.72 -2.62 -1.22
CA ALA A 36 6.79 -1.66 -1.49
C ALA A 36 7.78 -2.23 -2.53
#